data_AF-A0A4Q5S828-F1
#
_entry.id   AF-A0A4Q5S828-F1
#
_cell.length_a   1.000
_cell.length_b   1.000
_cell.length_c   1.000
_cell.angle_alpha   90.00
_cell.angle_beta   90.00
_cell.angle_gamma   90.00
#
_symmetry.space_group_name_H-M   'P 1'
#
loop_
_entity.id
_entity.type
_entity.pdbx_description
1 polymer ?
#
loop_
_entity_poly.entity_id
_entity_poly.type
_entity_poly.pdbx_seq_one_letter_code
_entity_poly.pdbx_strand_id
1 'polypeptide(L)'
;MNHDILSHYHKAAAQAAAAAARFKQEADTYSLMRLGVFVLFIAGVVAGVMSDSFTLIAIVTLVMIAAFAWLVSKQSIFERERDYYNGLAKVNQNEIDSITRMGNLYSNGAGYQNEKHFYTSDLDIFGNASLFQLVNRAATAPGNRKLAEWLSAPANKETILLRQEAVKELSAKNTWKPEMQTLLLFARTADANELSRLITYLNTPVNIPGEKWLKTYFKIAPFIMTAAVTLAFFVNEFKIAALLIGLVHGQLVLSRQKHVRKAELIVGKIGATLAGYARAFKKAEDEQWQSVYSQHLSAQLKEKQTSAQIKELSRLVNNFNARLNMLVGTVLNLFFLWDLKQI
;
A
#
# COMPACT_ATOMS: atom_id res chain seq x y z
N MET A 1 -9.52 -31.45 -21.98
CA MET A 1 -8.60 -30.36 -21.57
C MET A 1 -9.33 -29.19 -20.91
N ASN A 2 -10.35 -28.58 -21.54
CA ASN A 2 -11.06 -27.42 -20.95
C ASN A 2 -11.84 -27.74 -19.66
N HIS A 3 -12.42 -28.94 -19.53
CA HIS A 3 -13.16 -29.33 -18.32
C HIS A 3 -12.26 -29.39 -17.07
N ASP A 4 -11.01 -29.86 -17.25
CA ASP A 4 -10.02 -29.96 -16.19
C ASP A 4 -9.54 -28.57 -15.73
N ILE A 5 -9.24 -27.67 -16.69
CA ILE A 5 -8.85 -26.28 -16.41
C ILE A 5 -9.96 -25.50 -15.70
N LEU A 6 -11.22 -25.62 -16.16
CA LEU A 6 -12.36 -24.98 -15.50
C LEU A 6 -12.57 -25.53 -14.10
N SER A 7 -12.46 -26.85 -13.91
CA SER A 7 -12.58 -27.46 -12.58
C SER A 7 -11.51 -26.94 -11.60
N HIS A 8 -10.28 -26.73 -12.09
CA HIS A 8 -9.20 -26.14 -11.32
C HIS A 8 -9.55 -24.73 -10.85
N TYR A 9 -9.98 -23.85 -11.76
CA TYR A 9 -10.34 -22.47 -11.40
C TYR A 9 -11.58 -22.41 -10.49
N HIS A 10 -12.59 -23.25 -10.70
CA HIS A 10 -13.75 -23.33 -9.80
C HIS A 10 -13.33 -23.73 -8.38
N LYS A 11 -12.48 -24.75 -8.25
CA LYS A 11 -11.95 -25.18 -6.95
C LYS A 11 -11.11 -24.08 -6.29
N ALA A 12 -10.22 -23.44 -7.05
CA ALA A 12 -9.37 -22.35 -6.54
C ALA A 12 -10.21 -21.13 -6.10
N ALA A 13 -11.23 -20.74 -6.87
CA ALA A 13 -12.14 -19.67 -6.52
C ALA A 13 -12.93 -19.98 -5.23
N ALA A 14 -13.48 -21.20 -5.10
CA ALA A 14 -14.20 -21.63 -3.92
C ALA A 14 -13.31 -21.69 -2.66
N GLN A 15 -12.09 -22.22 -2.78
CA GLN A 15 -11.12 -22.25 -1.69
C GLN A 15 -10.72 -20.84 -1.24
N ALA A 16 -10.45 -19.94 -2.19
CA ALA A 16 -10.14 -18.55 -1.89
C ALA A 16 -11.32 -17.82 -1.22
N ALA A 17 -12.56 -18.04 -1.70
CA ALA A 17 -13.76 -17.47 -1.09
C ALA A 17 -13.98 -17.97 0.35
N ALA A 18 -13.78 -19.27 0.60
CA ALA A 18 -13.87 -19.84 1.95
C ALA A 18 -12.79 -19.26 2.89
N ALA A 19 -11.55 -19.10 2.41
CA ALA A 19 -10.48 -18.46 3.17
C ALA A 19 -10.80 -16.98 3.49
N ALA A 20 -11.33 -16.23 2.51
CA ALA A 20 -11.76 -14.85 2.72
C ALA A 20 -12.88 -14.75 3.77
N ALA A 21 -13.87 -15.65 3.72
CA ALA A 21 -14.96 -15.71 4.71
C ALA A 21 -14.42 -15.99 6.13
N ARG A 22 -13.48 -16.94 6.27
CA ARG A 22 -12.81 -17.22 7.54
C ARG A 22 -12.07 -15.99 8.08
N PHE A 23 -11.23 -15.34 7.26
CA PHE A 23 -10.50 -14.15 7.70
C PHE A 23 -11.40 -12.95 7.99
N LYS A 24 -12.58 -12.87 7.33
CA LYS A 24 -13.61 -11.89 7.69
C LYS A 24 -14.13 -12.16 9.11
N GLN A 25 -14.47 -13.41 9.44
CA GLN A 25 -14.93 -13.76 10.79
C GLN A 25 -13.89 -13.41 11.85
N GLU A 26 -12.62 -13.76 11.63
CA GLU A 26 -11.52 -13.39 12.53
C GLU A 26 -11.42 -11.86 12.69
N ALA A 27 -11.46 -11.09 11.60
CA ALA A 27 -11.44 -9.63 11.68
C ALA A 27 -12.63 -9.05 12.47
N ASP A 28 -13.83 -9.60 12.26
CA ASP A 28 -15.04 -9.20 12.97
C ASP A 28 -14.96 -9.55 14.47
N THR A 29 -14.40 -10.70 14.83
CA THR A 29 -14.18 -11.10 16.23
C THR A 29 -13.28 -10.11 16.95
N TYR A 30 -12.16 -9.71 16.34
CA TYR A 30 -11.28 -8.69 16.93
C TYR A 30 -11.96 -7.33 17.00
N SER A 31 -12.81 -6.99 16.03
CA SER A 31 -13.63 -5.79 16.09
C SER A 31 -14.60 -5.81 17.29
N LEU A 32 -15.23 -6.95 17.58
CA LEU A 32 -16.10 -7.14 18.74
C LEU A 32 -15.32 -7.08 20.07
N MET A 33 -14.13 -7.68 20.13
CA MET A 33 -13.26 -7.60 21.32
C MET A 33 -12.90 -6.16 21.67
N ARG A 34 -12.76 -5.26 20.68
CA ARG A 34 -12.52 -3.82 20.93
C ARG A 34 -13.68 -3.17 21.68
N LEU A 35 -14.92 -3.57 21.40
CA LEU A 35 -16.08 -3.09 22.15
C LEU A 35 -16.00 -3.54 23.61
N GLY A 36 -15.60 -4.79 23.85
CA GLY A 36 -15.33 -5.30 25.21
C GLY A 36 -14.26 -4.49 25.94
N VAL A 37 -13.13 -4.20 25.28
CA VAL A 37 -12.07 -3.33 25.83
C VAL A 37 -12.58 -1.93 26.12
N PHE A 38 -13.44 -1.36 25.28
CA PHE A 38 -14.03 -0.05 25.51
C PHE A 38 -14.96 -0.03 26.74
N VAL A 39 -15.80 -1.05 26.90
CA VAL A 39 -16.66 -1.20 28.10
C VAL A 39 -15.82 -1.38 29.36
N LEU A 40 -14.77 -2.21 29.32
CA LEU A 40 -13.84 -2.40 30.44
C LEU A 40 -13.06 -1.12 30.78
N PHE A 41 -12.71 -0.32 29.77
CA PHE A 41 -12.09 0.98 29.97
C PHE A 41 -13.01 1.93 30.75
N ILE A 42 -14.28 2.05 30.34
CA ILE A 42 -15.26 2.88 31.06
C ILE A 42 -15.43 2.38 32.50
N ALA A 43 -15.64 1.07 32.69
CA ALA A 43 -15.79 0.49 34.01
C ALA A 43 -14.57 0.73 34.92
N GLY A 44 -13.36 0.58 34.38
CA GLY A 44 -12.12 0.82 35.11
C GLY A 44 -11.89 2.30 35.45
N VAL A 45 -12.26 3.23 34.55
CA VAL A 45 -12.21 4.67 34.83
C VAL A 45 -13.22 5.05 35.92
N VAL A 46 -14.46 4.54 35.85
CA VAL A 46 -15.49 4.77 36.88
C VAL A 46 -15.03 4.24 38.23
N ALA A 47 -14.47 3.03 38.30
CA ALA A 47 -13.90 2.48 39.54
C ALA A 47 -12.74 3.34 40.07
N GLY A 48 -11.87 3.83 39.18
CA GLY A 48 -10.80 4.77 39.52
C GLY A 48 -11.30 6.06 40.15
N VAL A 49 -12.36 6.66 39.58
CA VAL A 49 -13.00 7.87 40.13
C VAL A 49 -13.69 7.58 41.46
N MET A 50 -14.44 6.48 41.58
CA MET A 50 -15.12 6.10 42.83
C MET A 50 -14.15 5.82 43.98
N SER A 51 -12.93 5.37 43.67
CA SER A 51 -11.86 5.12 44.64
C SER A 51 -10.94 6.31 44.89
N ASP A 52 -11.19 7.46 44.26
CA ASP A 52 -10.32 8.65 44.24
C ASP A 52 -8.85 8.34 43.92
N SER A 53 -8.62 7.31 43.10
CA SER A 53 -7.29 6.80 42.77
C SER A 53 -6.87 7.21 41.37
N PHE A 54 -6.17 8.34 41.27
CA PHE A 54 -5.59 8.79 40.00
C PHE A 54 -4.63 7.74 39.40
N THR A 55 -3.88 7.03 40.23
CA THR A 55 -2.97 5.96 39.80
C THR A 55 -3.73 4.83 39.12
N LEU A 56 -4.89 4.41 39.65
CA LEU A 56 -5.72 3.38 39.03
C LEU A 56 -6.22 3.83 37.65
N ILE A 57 -6.70 5.08 37.54
CA ILE A 57 -7.14 5.65 36.26
C ILE A 57 -6.00 5.63 35.23
N ALA A 58 -4.80 6.06 35.63
CA ALA A 58 -3.63 6.09 34.76
C ALA A 58 -3.24 4.68 34.27
N ILE A 59 -3.20 3.69 35.16
CA ILE A 59 -2.87 2.29 34.82
C ILE A 59 -3.92 1.70 33.88
N VAL A 60 -5.22 1.84 34.22
CA VAL A 60 -6.32 1.35 33.37
C VAL A 60 -6.24 1.97 31.98
N THR A 61 -6.02 3.28 31.91
CA THR A 61 -5.92 4.00 30.63
C THR A 61 -4.78 3.46 29.79
N LEU A 62 -3.58 3.31 30.37
CA LEU A 62 -2.41 2.82 29.64
C LEU A 62 -2.62 1.38 29.14
N VAL A 63 -3.12 0.49 30.00
CA VAL A 63 -3.37 -0.92 29.67
C VAL A 63 -4.43 -1.04 28.58
N MET A 64 -5.53 -0.28 28.68
CA MET A 64 -6.62 -0.33 27.71
C MET A 64 -6.21 0.27 26.35
N ILE A 65 -5.40 1.33 26.33
CA ILE A 65 -4.81 1.86 25.08
C ILE A 65 -3.92 0.80 24.43
N ALA A 66 -3.05 0.15 25.19
CA ALA A 66 -2.17 -0.90 24.66
C ALA A 66 -2.97 -2.11 24.12
N ALA A 67 -3.98 -2.57 24.87
CA ALA A 67 -4.87 -3.64 24.44
C ALA A 67 -5.64 -3.27 23.17
N PHE A 68 -6.20 -2.06 23.11
CA PHE A 68 -6.92 -1.57 21.94
C PHE A 68 -6.01 -1.47 20.71
N ALA A 69 -4.81 -0.90 20.86
CA ALA A 69 -3.84 -0.80 19.76
C ALA A 69 -3.40 -2.17 19.24
N TRP A 70 -3.19 -3.15 20.14
CA TRP A 70 -2.89 -4.53 19.76
C TRP A 70 -4.04 -5.18 18.98
N LEU A 71 -5.29 -5.03 19.45
CA LEU A 71 -6.47 -5.55 18.74
C LEU A 71 -6.63 -4.93 17.35
N VAL A 72 -6.46 -3.62 17.21
CA VAL A 72 -6.50 -2.92 15.91
C VAL A 72 -5.41 -3.47 14.97
N SER A 73 -4.20 -3.68 15.49
CA SER A 73 -3.10 -4.24 14.70
C SER A 73 -3.41 -5.66 14.19
N LYS A 74 -3.95 -6.51 15.06
CA LYS A 74 -4.36 -7.88 14.73
C LYS A 74 -5.50 -7.91 13.72
N GLN A 75 -6.54 -7.12 13.93
CA GLN A 75 -7.63 -6.96 12.98
C GLN A 75 -7.12 -6.56 11.59
N SER A 76 -6.21 -5.58 11.51
CA SER A 76 -5.63 -5.12 10.24
C SER A 76 -4.84 -6.23 9.50
N ILE A 77 -4.24 -7.18 10.22
CA ILE A 77 -3.62 -8.37 9.59
C ILE A 77 -4.71 -9.23 8.92
N PHE A 78 -5.76 -9.58 9.64
CA PHE A 78 -6.84 -10.41 9.09
C PHE A 78 -7.62 -9.74 7.98
N GLU A 79 -7.83 -8.42 8.04
CA GLU A 79 -8.41 -7.65 6.94
C GLU A 79 -7.56 -7.71 5.67
N ARG A 80 -6.22 -7.63 5.80
CA ARG A 80 -5.31 -7.78 4.66
C ARG A 80 -5.37 -9.18 4.05
N GLU A 81 -5.41 -10.22 4.87
CA GLU A 81 -5.56 -11.60 4.39
C GLU A 81 -6.91 -11.80 3.70
N ARG A 82 -8.00 -11.31 4.30
CA ARG A 82 -9.34 -11.32 3.70
C ARG A 82 -9.31 -10.65 2.32
N ASP A 83 -8.72 -9.45 2.22
CA ASP A 83 -8.69 -8.68 0.98
C ASP A 83 -7.84 -9.38 -0.10
N TYR A 84 -6.74 -10.01 0.29
CA TYR A 84 -5.94 -10.85 -0.59
C TYR A 84 -6.76 -12.03 -1.15
N TYR A 85 -7.42 -12.81 -0.28
CA TYR A 85 -8.20 -13.96 -0.71
C TYR A 85 -9.46 -13.58 -1.50
N ASN A 86 -10.09 -12.44 -1.20
CA ASN A 86 -11.14 -11.87 -2.04
C ASN A 86 -10.61 -11.52 -3.44
N GLY A 87 -9.42 -10.93 -3.51
CA GLY A 87 -8.74 -10.66 -4.78
C GLY A 87 -8.44 -11.95 -5.55
N LEU A 88 -7.96 -12.98 -4.86
CA LEU A 88 -7.65 -14.28 -5.47
C LEU A 88 -8.92 -14.98 -6.00
N ALA A 89 -10.01 -14.96 -5.23
CA ALA A 89 -11.30 -15.47 -5.69
C ALA A 89 -11.77 -14.72 -6.94
N LYS A 90 -11.62 -13.39 -6.95
CA LYS A 90 -11.99 -12.54 -8.10
C LYS A 90 -11.15 -12.83 -9.34
N VAL A 91 -9.84 -13.05 -9.21
CA VAL A 91 -8.97 -13.43 -10.34
C VAL A 91 -9.37 -14.79 -10.90
N ASN A 92 -9.59 -15.79 -10.04
CA ASN A 92 -9.99 -17.12 -10.52
C ASN A 92 -11.38 -17.08 -11.19
N GLN A 93 -12.32 -16.30 -10.64
CA GLN A 93 -13.61 -16.08 -11.29
C GLN A 93 -13.47 -15.40 -12.66
N ASN A 94 -12.54 -14.46 -12.80
CA ASN A 94 -12.25 -13.84 -14.09
C ASN A 94 -11.77 -14.85 -15.13
N GLU A 95 -10.91 -15.79 -14.77
CA GLU A 95 -10.45 -16.81 -15.72
C GLU A 95 -11.59 -17.76 -16.12
N ILE A 96 -12.52 -18.08 -15.22
CA ILE A 96 -13.75 -18.82 -15.53
C ILE A 96 -14.61 -18.01 -16.52
N ASP A 97 -14.87 -16.74 -16.23
CA ASP A 97 -15.68 -15.85 -17.06
C ASP A 97 -15.03 -15.61 -18.43
N SER A 98 -13.70 -15.54 -18.50
CA SER A 98 -12.94 -15.41 -19.74
C SER A 98 -13.10 -16.63 -20.64
N ILE A 99 -13.03 -17.84 -20.08
CA ILE A 99 -13.19 -19.08 -20.84
C ILE A 99 -14.65 -19.32 -21.25
N THR A 100 -15.61 -18.98 -20.38
CA THR A 100 -17.03 -19.36 -20.58
C THR A 100 -17.88 -18.29 -21.25
N ARG A 101 -17.53 -17.01 -21.07
CA ARG A 101 -18.35 -15.85 -21.48
C ARG A 101 -17.55 -14.80 -22.25
N MET A 102 -16.27 -15.03 -22.54
CA MET A 102 -15.35 -14.02 -23.09
C MET A 102 -15.30 -12.74 -22.24
N GLY A 103 -15.60 -12.85 -20.94
CA GLY A 103 -15.52 -11.76 -19.98
C GLY A 103 -14.08 -11.48 -19.58
N ASN A 104 -13.73 -10.23 -19.31
CA ASN A 104 -12.44 -9.90 -18.72
C ASN A 104 -12.53 -8.65 -17.85
N LEU A 105 -11.98 -8.71 -16.64
CA LEU A 105 -11.87 -7.57 -15.74
C LEU A 105 -10.75 -6.60 -16.15
N TYR A 106 -9.79 -7.03 -16.98
CA TYR A 106 -8.70 -6.16 -17.44
C TYR A 106 -9.16 -5.23 -18.58
N SER A 107 -8.32 -4.23 -18.91
CA SER A 107 -8.62 -3.29 -20.00
C SER A 107 -8.85 -4.04 -21.31
N ASN A 108 -9.84 -3.58 -22.09
CA ASN A 108 -10.10 -4.05 -23.44
C ASN A 108 -9.21 -3.35 -24.50
N GLY A 109 -8.40 -2.38 -24.07
CA GLY A 109 -7.45 -1.69 -24.94
C GLY A 109 -8.07 -0.64 -25.87
N ALA A 110 -9.35 -0.26 -25.70
CA ALA A 110 -10.03 0.71 -26.57
C ALA A 110 -9.25 2.03 -26.75
N GLY A 111 -8.55 2.50 -25.71
CA GLY A 111 -7.71 3.70 -25.78
C GLY A 111 -6.45 3.60 -26.67
N TYR A 112 -6.15 2.42 -27.22
CA TYR A 112 -5.04 2.19 -28.15
C TYR A 112 -5.51 1.99 -29.61
N GLN A 113 -6.81 2.10 -29.88
CA GLN A 113 -7.35 2.01 -31.24
C GLN A 113 -6.77 3.10 -32.14
N ASN A 114 -6.44 2.71 -33.37
CA ASN A 114 -5.97 3.62 -34.40
C ASN A 114 -6.47 3.13 -35.77
N GLU A 115 -7.46 3.81 -36.32
CA GLU A 115 -8.06 3.50 -37.63
C GLU A 115 -7.07 3.59 -38.79
N LYS A 116 -5.98 4.36 -38.63
CA LYS A 116 -4.95 4.54 -39.67
C LYS A 116 -3.84 3.49 -39.60
N HIS A 117 -3.91 2.55 -38.66
CA HIS A 117 -2.90 1.52 -38.51
C HIS A 117 -3.10 0.40 -39.54
N PHE A 118 -2.00 -0.19 -40.02
CA PHE A 118 -2.00 -1.13 -41.14
C PHE A 118 -2.93 -2.36 -40.96
N TYR A 119 -3.16 -2.79 -39.72
CA TYR A 119 -3.93 -4.02 -39.47
C TYR A 119 -4.74 -4.05 -38.16
N THR A 120 -4.57 -3.09 -37.25
CA THR A 120 -5.15 -3.26 -35.90
C THR A 120 -6.65 -3.05 -35.87
N SER A 121 -7.18 -2.26 -36.81
CA SER A 121 -8.62 -2.07 -36.99
C SER A 121 -9.24 -3.30 -37.65
N ASP A 122 -8.65 -3.80 -38.73
CA ASP A 122 -9.20 -4.91 -39.51
C ASP A 122 -9.18 -6.26 -38.76
N LEU A 123 -8.21 -6.45 -37.87
CA LEU A 123 -8.05 -7.69 -37.09
C LEU A 123 -8.66 -7.60 -35.68
N ASP A 124 -9.47 -6.57 -35.40
CA ASP A 124 -10.10 -6.35 -34.09
C ASP A 124 -9.10 -6.50 -32.93
N ILE A 125 -7.93 -5.83 -33.03
CA ILE A 125 -6.86 -5.98 -32.04
C ILE A 125 -7.27 -5.34 -30.71
N PHE A 126 -8.02 -4.23 -30.73
CA PHE A 126 -8.38 -3.45 -29.54
C PHE A 126 -9.89 -3.20 -29.46
N GLY A 127 -10.41 -3.08 -28.24
CA GLY A 127 -11.83 -2.79 -27.98
C GLY A 127 -12.60 -3.99 -27.44
N ASN A 128 -13.93 -3.91 -27.47
CA ASN A 128 -14.79 -4.98 -26.98
C ASN A 128 -14.70 -6.22 -27.88
N ALA A 129 -14.66 -7.41 -27.27
CA ALA A 129 -14.48 -8.69 -27.95
C ALA A 129 -13.20 -8.80 -28.80
N SER A 130 -12.19 -7.97 -28.52
CA SER A 130 -10.93 -7.92 -29.25
C SER A 130 -9.91 -8.96 -28.80
N LEU A 131 -8.85 -9.15 -29.61
CA LEU A 131 -7.69 -9.97 -29.22
C LEU A 131 -7.02 -9.43 -27.94
N PHE A 132 -6.88 -8.10 -27.80
CA PHE A 132 -6.33 -7.48 -26.59
C PHE A 132 -7.19 -7.84 -25.38
N GLN A 133 -8.51 -7.69 -25.45
CA GLN A 133 -9.40 -8.08 -24.35
C GLN A 133 -9.26 -9.58 -24.02
N LEU A 134 -9.15 -10.44 -25.04
CA LEU A 134 -9.04 -11.88 -24.84
C LEU A 134 -7.75 -12.26 -24.10
N VAL A 135 -6.61 -11.63 -24.42
CA VAL A 135 -5.30 -12.03 -23.90
C VAL A 135 -4.84 -11.25 -22.67
N ASN A 136 -5.37 -10.04 -22.42
CA ASN A 136 -4.83 -9.14 -21.43
C ASN A 136 -5.04 -9.59 -19.98
N ARG A 137 -3.94 -9.68 -19.21
CA ARG A 137 -3.91 -9.85 -17.75
C ARG A 137 -3.13 -8.73 -17.05
N ALA A 138 -2.82 -7.65 -17.76
CA ALA A 138 -2.06 -6.53 -17.23
C ALA A 138 -2.98 -5.58 -16.43
N ALA A 139 -2.68 -5.46 -15.14
CA ALA A 139 -3.37 -4.50 -14.27
C ALA A 139 -2.81 -3.08 -14.35
N THR A 140 -1.55 -2.93 -14.74
CA THR A 140 -0.82 -1.66 -14.67
C THR A 140 -0.89 -0.90 -16.00
N ALA A 141 -0.90 0.44 -15.95
CA ALA A 141 -0.88 1.26 -17.17
C ALA A 141 0.37 1.02 -18.05
N PRO A 142 1.60 0.88 -17.50
CA PRO A 142 2.76 0.48 -18.30
C PRO A 142 2.63 -0.92 -18.92
N GLY A 143 2.05 -1.89 -18.19
CA GLY A 143 1.82 -3.23 -18.70
C GLY A 143 0.82 -3.26 -19.86
N ASN A 144 -0.29 -2.55 -19.73
CA ASN A 144 -1.29 -2.40 -20.80
C ASN A 144 -0.68 -1.74 -22.04
N ARG A 145 0.11 -0.67 -21.85
CA ARG A 145 0.82 0.00 -22.95
C ARG A 145 1.80 -0.96 -23.64
N LYS A 146 2.56 -1.74 -22.86
CA LYS A 146 3.53 -2.69 -23.40
C LYS A 146 2.88 -3.79 -24.24
N LEU A 147 1.74 -4.32 -23.78
CA LEU A 147 0.96 -5.30 -24.53
C LEU A 147 0.41 -4.69 -25.82
N ALA A 148 -0.09 -3.45 -25.76
CA ALA A 148 -0.60 -2.75 -26.94
C ALA A 148 0.52 -2.53 -27.98
N GLU A 149 1.70 -2.08 -27.56
CA GLU A 149 2.88 -1.95 -28.43
C GLU A 149 3.24 -3.28 -29.12
N TRP A 150 3.20 -4.40 -28.39
CA TRP A 150 3.50 -5.72 -28.95
C TRP A 150 2.44 -6.23 -29.93
N LEU A 151 1.18 -5.86 -29.73
CA LEU A 151 0.09 -6.22 -30.64
C LEU A 151 -0.03 -5.29 -31.84
N SER A 152 0.54 -4.07 -31.76
CA SER A 152 0.60 -3.13 -32.89
C SER A 152 1.84 -3.30 -33.76
N ALA A 153 2.92 -3.93 -33.28
CA ALA A 153 4.11 -4.17 -34.09
C ALA A 153 4.79 -5.51 -33.77
N PRO A 154 5.02 -6.39 -34.77
CA PRO A 154 5.72 -7.65 -34.56
C PRO A 154 7.19 -7.40 -34.20
N ALA A 155 7.74 -8.27 -33.35
CA ALA A 155 9.17 -8.29 -33.05
C ALA A 155 9.94 -9.15 -34.06
N ASN A 156 11.27 -9.08 -34.04
CA ASN A 156 12.13 -9.98 -34.82
C ASN A 156 12.07 -11.43 -34.29
N LYS A 157 12.49 -12.39 -35.12
CA LYS A 157 12.44 -13.83 -34.80
C LYS A 157 13.10 -14.19 -33.48
N GLU A 158 14.29 -13.65 -33.21
CA GLU A 158 15.05 -13.92 -31.97
C GLU A 158 14.25 -13.51 -30.72
N THR A 159 13.69 -12.29 -30.74
CA THR A 159 12.84 -11.79 -29.64
C THR A 159 11.58 -12.64 -29.47
N ILE A 160 10.95 -13.07 -30.58
CA ILE A 160 9.75 -13.92 -30.55
C ILE A 160 10.06 -15.24 -29.84
N LEU A 161 11.14 -15.92 -30.20
CA LEU A 161 11.50 -17.22 -29.61
C LEU A 161 11.77 -17.09 -28.10
N LEU A 162 12.48 -16.04 -27.67
CA LEU A 162 12.71 -15.76 -26.25
C LEU A 162 11.41 -15.54 -25.47
N ARG A 163 10.45 -14.80 -26.05
CA ARG A 163 9.13 -14.58 -25.43
C ARG A 163 8.29 -15.85 -25.39
N GLN A 164 8.33 -16.68 -26.43
CA GLN A 164 7.59 -17.94 -26.48
C GLN A 164 8.04 -18.91 -25.39
N GLU A 165 9.35 -19.04 -25.15
CA GLU A 165 9.87 -19.85 -24.04
C GLU A 165 9.45 -19.30 -22.67
N ALA A 166 9.46 -17.97 -22.49
CA ALA A 166 8.96 -17.35 -21.27
C ALA A 166 7.45 -17.58 -21.05
N VAL A 167 6.63 -17.49 -22.12
CA VAL A 167 5.19 -17.79 -22.05
C VAL A 167 4.95 -19.26 -21.74
N LYS A 168 5.72 -20.18 -22.34
CA LYS A 168 5.65 -21.62 -22.06
C LYS A 168 5.95 -21.91 -20.60
N GLU A 169 7.02 -21.32 -20.06
CA GLU A 169 7.36 -21.41 -18.63
C GLU A 169 6.20 -20.89 -17.74
N LEU A 170 5.71 -19.67 -18.01
CA LEU A 170 4.61 -19.08 -17.24
C LEU A 170 3.33 -19.91 -17.33
N SER A 171 3.06 -20.56 -18.46
CA SER A 171 1.87 -21.38 -18.66
C SER A 171 1.79 -22.52 -17.62
N ALA A 172 2.93 -23.10 -17.23
CA ALA A 172 3.03 -24.15 -16.22
C ALA A 172 2.92 -23.66 -14.77
N LYS A 173 3.10 -22.36 -14.50
CA LYS A 173 3.06 -21.80 -13.13
C LYS A 173 1.63 -21.44 -12.69
N ASN A 174 0.79 -22.46 -12.51
CA ASN A 174 -0.65 -22.30 -12.25
C ASN A 174 -0.99 -21.58 -10.94
N THR A 175 -0.14 -21.68 -9.91
CA THR A 175 -0.32 -20.94 -8.65
C THR A 175 0.26 -19.53 -8.72
N TRP A 176 1.40 -19.36 -9.40
CA TRP A 176 2.08 -18.07 -9.44
C TRP A 176 1.29 -17.00 -10.22
N LYS A 177 0.70 -17.36 -11.38
CA LYS A 177 -0.03 -16.39 -12.24
C LYS A 177 -1.20 -15.74 -11.49
N PRO A 178 -2.16 -16.48 -10.90
CA PRO A 178 -3.29 -15.87 -10.20
C PRO A 178 -2.87 -15.07 -8.98
N GLU A 179 -1.84 -15.52 -8.25
CA GLU A 179 -1.30 -14.78 -7.11
C GLU A 179 -0.65 -13.46 -7.53
N MET A 180 0.13 -13.45 -8.62
CA MET A 180 0.72 -12.22 -9.17
C MET A 180 -0.36 -11.25 -9.65
N GLN A 181 -1.37 -11.74 -10.37
CA GLN A 181 -2.55 -10.98 -10.76
C GLN A 181 -3.26 -10.38 -9.53
N THR A 182 -3.44 -11.17 -8.47
CA THR A 182 -4.08 -10.75 -7.21
C THR A 182 -3.29 -9.62 -6.55
N LEU A 183 -1.97 -9.74 -6.46
CA LEU A 183 -1.11 -8.71 -5.90
C LEU A 183 -1.17 -7.39 -6.68
N LEU A 184 -1.47 -7.45 -7.98
CA LEU A 184 -1.56 -6.28 -8.85
C LEU A 184 -2.98 -5.75 -9.07
N LEU A 185 -4.02 -6.41 -8.55
CA LEU A 185 -5.43 -5.99 -8.77
C LEU A 185 -5.69 -4.52 -8.39
N PHE A 186 -5.05 -4.02 -7.34
CA PHE A 186 -5.17 -2.62 -6.89
C PHE A 186 -4.77 -1.62 -7.99
N ALA A 187 -3.83 -2.00 -8.87
CA ALA A 187 -3.30 -1.12 -9.91
C ALA A 187 -4.32 -0.82 -11.02
N ARG A 188 -5.39 -1.63 -11.13
CA ARG A 188 -6.49 -1.39 -12.08
C ARG A 188 -7.26 -0.11 -11.75
N THR A 189 -7.35 0.23 -10.47
CA THR A 189 -8.08 1.42 -9.97
C THR A 189 -7.12 2.52 -9.53
N ALA A 190 -5.81 2.29 -9.59
CA ALA A 190 -4.82 3.29 -9.28
C ALA A 190 -4.77 4.35 -10.38
N ASP A 191 -4.51 5.60 -9.99
CA ASP A 191 -4.33 6.68 -10.95
C ASP A 191 -3.02 6.45 -11.73
N ALA A 192 -3.14 6.35 -13.06
CA ALA A 192 -2.01 6.08 -13.96
C ALA A 192 -0.87 7.11 -13.84
N ASN A 193 -1.17 8.33 -13.37
CA ASN A 193 -0.22 9.42 -13.19
C ASN A 193 0.29 9.55 -11.74
N GLU A 194 -0.15 8.70 -10.81
CA GLU A 194 0.28 8.74 -9.41
C GLU A 194 1.81 8.60 -9.28
N LEU A 195 2.39 7.59 -9.92
CA LEU A 195 3.84 7.34 -9.87
C LEU A 195 4.64 8.46 -10.54
N SER A 196 4.20 8.94 -11.69
CA SER A 196 4.85 10.05 -12.40
C SER A 196 4.87 11.33 -11.57
N ARG A 197 3.76 11.65 -10.89
CA ARG A 197 3.70 12.81 -9.98
C ARG A 197 4.66 12.69 -8.81
N LEU A 198 4.81 11.50 -8.23
CA LEU A 198 5.81 11.27 -7.18
C LEU A 198 7.23 11.47 -7.70
N ILE A 199 7.57 10.91 -8.87
CA ILE A 199 8.91 11.08 -9.45
C ILE A 199 9.19 12.56 -9.71
N THR A 200 8.24 13.31 -10.27
CA THR A 200 8.37 14.75 -10.47
C THR A 200 8.59 15.49 -9.14
N TYR A 201 7.90 15.09 -8.08
CA TYR A 201 8.06 15.70 -6.76
C TYR A 201 9.42 15.39 -6.12
N LEU A 202 9.89 14.14 -6.18
CA LEU A 202 11.20 13.76 -5.65
C LEU A 202 12.34 14.51 -6.34
N ASN A 203 12.15 14.93 -7.60
CA ASN A 203 13.11 15.75 -8.34
C ASN A 203 12.93 17.26 -8.14
N THR A 204 11.96 17.70 -7.33
CA THR A 204 11.73 19.13 -7.05
C THR A 204 12.53 19.54 -5.79
N PRO A 205 13.48 20.49 -5.88
CA PRO A 205 14.23 20.94 -4.71
C PRO A 205 13.30 21.65 -3.71
N VAL A 206 13.35 21.23 -2.44
CA VAL A 206 12.61 21.87 -1.35
C VAL A 206 13.58 22.74 -0.54
N ASN A 207 13.57 24.05 -0.80
CA ASN A 207 14.34 25.01 0.01
C ASN A 207 13.51 25.46 1.20
N ILE A 208 13.84 24.96 2.40
CA ILE A 208 13.21 25.36 3.66
C ILE A 208 14.06 26.47 4.32
N PRO A 209 13.54 27.68 4.57
CA PRO A 209 14.30 28.74 5.22
C PRO A 209 14.79 28.34 6.61
N GLY A 210 16.09 28.43 6.88
CA GLY A 210 16.67 28.08 8.19
C GLY A 210 16.88 26.58 8.45
N GLU A 211 16.94 25.76 7.40
CA GLU A 211 17.11 24.30 7.48
C GLU A 211 18.23 23.83 8.43
N LYS A 212 19.37 24.54 8.46
CA LYS A 212 20.54 24.13 9.25
C LYS A 212 20.28 24.13 10.76
N TRP A 213 19.62 25.16 11.31
CA TRP A 213 19.32 25.20 12.74
C TRP A 213 18.17 24.25 13.11
N LEU A 214 17.18 24.11 12.22
CA LEU A 214 16.06 23.19 12.39
C LEU A 214 16.50 21.74 12.48
N LYS A 215 17.43 21.31 11.62
CA LYS A 215 18.00 19.95 11.65
C LYS A 215 18.63 19.61 13.01
N THR A 216 19.30 20.58 13.63
CA THR A 216 19.85 20.42 14.98
C THR A 216 18.74 20.45 16.03
N TYR A 217 17.79 21.38 15.89
CA TYR A 217 16.66 21.52 16.82
C TYR A 217 15.77 20.27 16.88
N PHE A 218 15.50 19.60 15.74
CA PHE A 218 14.73 18.35 15.71
C PHE A 218 15.35 17.21 16.51
N LYS A 219 16.68 17.23 16.73
CA LYS A 219 17.35 16.22 17.57
C LYS A 219 17.16 16.48 19.05
N ILE A 220 17.07 17.76 19.46
CA ILE A 220 17.00 18.16 20.87
C ILE A 220 15.57 18.44 21.36
N ALA A 221 14.65 18.84 20.48
CA ALA A 221 13.26 19.18 20.80
C ALA A 221 12.52 18.09 21.60
N PRO A 222 12.68 16.78 21.30
CA PRO A 222 12.02 15.73 22.08
C PRO A 222 12.51 15.68 23.52
N PHE A 223 13.80 15.88 23.75
CA PHE A 223 14.38 15.89 25.09
C PHE A 223 13.93 17.11 25.87
N ILE A 224 13.87 18.29 25.24
CA ILE A 224 13.39 19.53 25.85
C ILE A 224 11.93 19.38 26.27
N MET A 225 11.07 18.91 25.36
CA MET A 225 9.64 18.74 25.66
C MET A 225 9.40 17.67 26.72
N THR A 226 10.11 16.54 26.64
CA THR A 226 10.00 15.46 27.63
C THR A 226 10.45 15.94 29.00
N ALA A 227 11.61 16.60 29.09
CA ALA A 227 12.11 17.14 30.36
C ALA A 227 11.14 18.17 30.96
N ALA A 228 10.60 19.08 30.15
CA ALA A 228 9.63 20.07 30.61
C ALA A 228 8.35 19.41 31.16
N VAL A 229 7.81 18.40 30.47
CA VAL A 229 6.64 17.64 30.93
C VAL A 229 6.96 16.86 32.21
N THR A 230 8.10 16.17 32.27
CA THR A 230 8.51 15.41 33.46
C THR A 230 8.68 16.33 34.68
N LEU A 231 9.37 17.46 34.53
CA LEU A 231 9.57 18.42 35.62
C LEU A 231 8.26 19.06 36.09
N ALA A 232 7.30 19.28 35.17
CA ALA A 232 5.99 19.81 35.48
C ALA A 232 5.14 18.91 36.41
N PHE A 233 5.46 17.61 36.51
CA PHE A 233 4.84 16.72 37.50
C PHE A 233 5.32 16.98 38.93
N PHE A 234 6.57 17.43 39.09
CA PHE A 234 7.17 17.63 40.40
C PHE A 234 7.10 19.09 40.87
N VAL A 235 7.10 20.05 39.93
CA VAL A 235 7.24 21.48 40.21
C VAL A 235 6.26 22.28 39.34
N ASN A 236 5.40 23.08 39.97
CA ASN A 236 4.23 23.70 39.32
C ASN A 236 4.61 24.78 38.30
N GLU A 237 5.72 25.48 38.51
CA GLU A 237 6.29 26.51 37.65
C GLU A 237 6.67 25.97 36.26
N PHE A 238 7.06 24.70 36.18
CA PHE A 238 7.40 24.05 34.92
C PHE A 238 6.17 23.74 34.05
N LYS A 239 4.94 23.82 34.58
CA LYS A 239 3.73 23.69 33.75
C LYS A 239 3.61 24.82 32.72
N ILE A 240 3.95 26.06 33.13
CA ILE A 240 3.96 27.21 32.23
C ILE A 240 5.07 27.06 31.19
N ALA A 241 6.26 26.60 31.60
CA ALA A 241 7.36 26.34 30.68
C ALA A 241 7.02 25.27 29.63
N ALA A 242 6.42 24.15 30.05
CA ALA A 242 5.96 23.09 29.15
C ALA A 242 4.90 23.59 28.15
N LEU A 243 3.97 24.43 28.61
CA LEU A 243 2.95 25.04 27.76
C LEU A 243 3.55 26.00 26.73
N LEU A 244 4.50 26.86 27.14
CA LEU A 244 5.19 27.79 26.24
C LEU A 244 6.04 27.05 25.19
N ILE A 245 6.77 26.00 25.59
CA ILE A 245 7.54 25.15 24.66
C ILE A 245 6.58 24.49 23.66
N GLY A 246 5.46 23.95 24.12
CA GLY A 246 4.42 23.37 23.26
C GLY A 246 3.85 24.38 22.27
N LEU A 247 3.60 25.62 22.70
CA LEU A 247 3.15 26.72 21.81
C LEU A 247 4.21 27.08 20.77
N VAL A 248 5.50 27.14 21.15
CA VAL A 248 6.60 27.38 20.20
C VAL A 248 6.67 26.25 19.17
N HIS A 249 6.56 24.99 19.59
CA HIS A 249 6.53 23.86 18.67
C HIS A 249 5.33 23.95 17.72
N GLY A 250 4.14 24.25 18.24
CA GLY A 250 2.93 24.46 17.44
C GLY A 250 3.09 25.58 16.41
N GLN A 251 3.64 26.72 16.83
CA GLN A 251 3.87 27.87 15.96
C GLN A 251 4.92 27.59 14.87
N LEU A 252 5.97 26.84 15.19
CA LEU A 252 6.97 26.41 14.21
C LEU A 252 6.36 25.53 13.12
N VAL A 253 5.48 24.60 13.50
CA VAL A 253 4.76 23.74 12.55
C VAL A 253 3.79 24.57 11.70
N LEU A 254 2.98 25.44 12.32
CA LEU A 254 2.00 26.28 11.63
C LEU A 254 2.63 27.27 10.64
N SER A 255 3.73 27.93 11.04
CA SER A 255 4.43 28.91 10.18
C SER A 255 4.99 28.30 8.89
N ARG A 256 5.14 26.96 8.84
CA ARG A 256 5.73 26.21 7.72
C ARG A 256 4.75 25.25 7.05
N GLN A 257 3.47 25.30 7.44
CA GLN A 257 2.42 24.41 6.95
C GLN A 257 2.24 24.45 5.42
N LYS A 258 2.61 25.55 4.74
CA LYS A 258 2.57 25.66 3.28
C LYS A 258 3.49 24.65 2.58
N HIS A 259 4.68 24.39 3.14
CA HIS A 259 5.61 23.39 2.62
C HIS A 259 5.09 21.97 2.88
N VAL A 260 4.48 21.76 4.06
CA VAL A 260 3.86 20.49 4.47
C VAL A 260 2.70 20.11 3.55
N ARG A 261 1.80 21.06 3.25
CA ARG A 261 0.63 20.84 2.37
C ARG A 261 1.01 20.52 0.92
N LYS A 262 2.09 21.12 0.40
CA LYS A 262 2.56 20.82 -0.97
C LYS A 262 3.03 19.38 -1.11
N ALA A 263 3.71 18.87 -0.08
CA ALA A 263 4.13 17.48 0.01
C ALA A 263 2.95 16.52 0.22
N GLU A 264 1.91 16.93 0.95
CA GLU A 264 0.67 16.15 1.15
C GLU A 264 -0.09 15.83 -0.13
N LEU A 265 -0.27 16.82 -1.01
CA LEU A 265 -1.01 16.68 -2.26
C LEU A 265 -0.39 15.64 -3.22
N ILE A 266 0.88 15.28 -3.00
CA ILE A 266 1.65 14.39 -3.89
C ILE A 266 1.87 13.01 -3.25
N VAL A 267 1.86 12.94 -1.92
CA VAL A 267 2.25 11.73 -1.17
C VAL A 267 1.06 10.96 -0.57
N GLY A 268 -0.15 11.54 -0.59
CA GLY A 268 -1.31 11.07 0.19
C GLY A 268 -1.68 9.58 0.06
N LYS A 269 -1.78 9.01 -1.15
CA LYS A 269 -2.19 7.58 -1.34
C LYS A 269 -1.10 6.68 -1.90
N ILE A 270 0.01 7.26 -2.34
CA ILE A 270 1.01 6.51 -3.08
C ILE A 270 1.76 5.49 -2.22
N GLY A 271 1.79 5.67 -0.89
CA GLY A 271 2.40 4.70 0.03
C GLY A 271 1.81 3.30 -0.09
N ALA A 272 0.48 3.21 -0.19
CA ALA A 272 -0.23 1.93 -0.38
C ALA A 272 0.03 1.35 -1.78
N THR A 273 0.03 2.19 -2.81
CA THR A 273 0.37 1.81 -4.19
C THR A 273 1.79 1.24 -4.27
N LEU A 274 2.79 1.90 -3.66
CA LEU A 274 4.17 1.43 -3.59
C LEU A 274 4.29 0.11 -2.81
N ALA A 275 3.57 -0.05 -1.69
CA ALA A 275 3.55 -1.31 -0.95
C ALA A 275 3.00 -2.46 -1.81
N GLY A 276 1.98 -2.20 -2.62
CA GLY A 276 1.43 -3.14 -3.60
C GLY A 276 2.47 -3.56 -4.63
N TYR A 277 3.17 -2.61 -5.24
CA TYR A 277 4.24 -2.89 -6.20
C TYR A 277 5.41 -3.65 -5.56
N ALA A 278 5.83 -3.27 -4.35
CA ALA A 278 6.90 -3.98 -3.64
C ALA A 278 6.58 -5.47 -3.44
N ARG A 279 5.34 -5.82 -3.10
CA ARG A 279 4.90 -7.22 -2.99
C ARG A 279 4.94 -7.94 -4.34
N ALA A 280 4.47 -7.29 -5.41
CA ALA A 280 4.47 -7.87 -6.76
C ALA A 280 5.91 -8.11 -7.27
N PHE A 281 6.82 -7.14 -7.10
CA PHE A 281 8.23 -7.31 -7.45
C PHE A 281 8.90 -8.38 -6.62
N LYS A 282 8.66 -8.40 -5.30
CA LYS A 282 9.19 -9.46 -4.43
C LYS A 282 8.77 -10.84 -4.91
N LYS A 283 7.50 -11.02 -5.32
CA LYS A 283 7.02 -12.28 -5.87
C LYS A 283 7.74 -12.69 -7.17
N ALA A 284 8.11 -11.73 -8.02
CA ALA A 284 8.88 -12.00 -9.23
C ALA A 284 10.37 -12.27 -8.95
N GLU A 285 10.93 -11.66 -7.90
CA GLU A 285 12.30 -11.90 -7.43
C GLU A 285 12.44 -13.26 -6.75
N ASP A 286 11.48 -13.66 -5.91
CA ASP A 286 11.53 -14.91 -5.15
C ASP A 286 11.30 -16.15 -6.04
N GLU A 287 10.71 -15.98 -7.23
CA GLU A 287 10.44 -17.07 -8.16
C GLU A 287 11.71 -17.58 -8.86
N GLN A 288 11.78 -18.90 -9.08
CA GLN A 288 12.85 -19.52 -9.86
C GLN A 288 12.47 -19.54 -11.34
N TRP A 289 13.26 -18.84 -12.15
CA TRP A 289 13.07 -18.69 -13.59
C TRP A 289 14.01 -19.59 -14.38
N GLN A 290 13.49 -20.24 -15.41
CA GLN A 290 14.23 -21.16 -16.29
C GLN A 290 14.48 -20.57 -17.67
N SER A 291 13.52 -19.82 -18.23
CA SER A 291 13.70 -19.19 -19.53
C SER A 291 14.70 -18.03 -19.44
N VAL A 292 15.56 -17.92 -20.46
CA VAL A 292 16.59 -16.87 -20.56
C VAL A 292 15.99 -15.47 -20.40
N TYR A 293 14.85 -15.22 -21.03
CA TYR A 293 14.16 -13.93 -20.97
C TYR A 293 13.69 -13.59 -19.54
N SER A 294 13.06 -14.54 -18.84
CA SER A 294 12.57 -14.32 -17.48
C SER A 294 13.71 -14.19 -16.47
N GLN A 295 14.79 -14.97 -16.64
CA GLN A 295 16.01 -14.84 -15.84
C GLN A 295 16.64 -13.46 -15.99
N HIS A 296 16.78 -12.96 -17.21
CA HIS A 296 17.31 -11.63 -17.47
C HIS A 296 16.47 -10.54 -16.78
N LEU A 297 15.14 -10.58 -16.92
CA LEU A 297 14.26 -9.62 -16.24
C LEU A 297 14.36 -9.72 -14.71
N SER A 298 14.38 -10.94 -14.16
CA SER A 298 14.49 -11.16 -12.71
C SER A 298 15.85 -10.70 -12.16
N ALA A 299 16.94 -10.88 -12.91
CA ALA A 299 18.28 -10.42 -12.54
C ALA A 299 18.31 -8.90 -12.38
N GLN A 300 17.74 -8.14 -13.32
CA GLN A 300 17.63 -6.69 -13.23
C GLN A 300 16.88 -6.22 -11.97
N LEU A 301 15.88 -6.98 -11.52
CA LEU A 301 15.14 -6.68 -10.30
C LEU A 301 16.00 -6.95 -9.05
N LYS A 302 16.66 -8.11 -9.01
CA LYS A 302 17.48 -8.58 -7.88
C LYS A 302 18.72 -7.73 -7.66
N GLU A 303 19.46 -7.41 -8.72
CA GLU A 303 20.68 -6.59 -8.66
C GLU A 303 20.39 -5.21 -8.05
N LYS A 304 19.23 -4.64 -8.37
CA LYS A 304 18.79 -3.33 -7.83
C LYS A 304 18.05 -3.44 -6.50
N GLN A 305 17.83 -4.64 -5.99
CA GLN A 305 16.99 -4.89 -4.79
C GLN A 305 15.63 -4.17 -4.90
N THR A 306 15.01 -4.25 -6.07
CA THR A 306 13.87 -3.39 -6.47
C THR A 306 12.73 -3.45 -5.46
N SER A 307 12.34 -4.65 -5.03
CA SER A 307 11.27 -4.80 -4.05
C SER A 307 11.61 -4.16 -2.69
N ALA A 308 12.87 -4.28 -2.23
CA ALA A 308 13.32 -3.74 -0.95
C ALA A 308 13.35 -2.20 -0.98
N GLN A 309 13.88 -1.60 -2.05
CA GLN A 309 13.93 -0.15 -2.22
C GLN A 309 12.53 0.46 -2.31
N ILE A 310 11.61 -0.15 -3.08
CA ILE A 310 10.22 0.32 -3.16
C ILE A 310 9.51 0.16 -1.81
N LYS A 311 9.76 -0.93 -1.08
CA LYS A 311 9.22 -1.15 0.27
C LYS A 311 9.72 -0.09 1.25
N GLU A 312 11.00 0.26 1.18
CA GLU A 312 11.56 1.32 2.01
C GLU A 312 10.94 2.68 1.68
N LEU A 313 10.80 3.02 0.39
CA LEU A 313 10.14 4.25 -0.03
C LEU A 313 8.67 4.30 0.44
N SER A 314 7.94 3.18 0.33
CA SER A 314 6.59 3.04 0.88
C SER A 314 6.55 3.30 2.39
N ARG A 315 7.51 2.78 3.15
CA ARG A 315 7.62 3.02 4.59
C ARG A 315 7.86 4.50 4.89
N LEU A 316 8.77 5.15 4.17
CA LEU A 316 9.06 6.59 4.35
C LEU A 316 7.81 7.44 4.06
N VAL A 317 7.11 7.15 2.95
CA VAL A 317 5.85 7.80 2.59
C VAL A 317 4.76 7.59 3.64
N ASN A 318 4.59 6.36 4.15
CA ASN A 318 3.58 6.07 5.18
C ASN A 318 3.91 6.75 6.51
N ASN A 319 5.19 6.85 6.88
CA ASN A 319 5.64 7.59 8.06
C ASN A 319 5.35 9.09 7.93
N PHE A 320 5.54 9.64 6.72
CA PHE A 320 5.13 11.01 6.42
C PHE A 320 3.61 11.17 6.61
N ASN A 321 2.80 10.25 6.10
CA ASN A 321 1.34 10.27 6.22
C ASN A 321 0.82 10.04 7.65
N ALA A 322 1.63 9.54 8.59
CA ALA A 322 1.24 9.35 9.99
C ALA A 322 0.76 10.65 10.66
N ARG A 323 1.18 11.81 10.15
CA ARG A 323 0.68 13.13 10.59
C ARG A 323 -0.80 13.36 10.37
N LEU A 324 -1.40 12.68 9.39
CA LEU A 324 -2.79 12.90 8.99
C LEU A 324 -3.77 12.39 10.05
N ASN A 325 -3.34 11.45 10.89
CA ASN A 325 -4.10 11.10 12.08
C ASN A 325 -3.99 12.24 13.08
N MET A 326 -5.07 12.99 13.31
CA MET A 326 -5.07 14.19 14.14
C MET A 326 -4.46 13.97 15.53
N LEU A 327 -4.79 12.85 16.21
CA LEU A 327 -4.27 12.57 17.55
C LEU A 327 -2.77 12.24 17.51
N VAL A 328 -2.37 11.35 16.60
CA VAL A 328 -0.97 10.95 16.45
C VAL A 328 -0.12 12.12 15.96
N GLY A 329 -0.60 12.86 14.97
CA GLY A 329 0.03 14.05 14.41
C GLY A 329 0.21 15.16 15.44
N THR A 330 -0.80 15.46 16.27
CA THR A 330 -0.68 16.46 17.34
C THR A 330 0.38 16.05 18.37
N VAL A 331 0.39 14.80 18.83
CA VAL A 331 1.40 14.31 19.78
C VAL A 331 2.79 14.31 19.14
N LEU A 332 2.92 13.80 17.91
CA LEU A 332 4.18 13.76 17.19
C LEU A 332 4.75 15.16 16.91
N ASN A 333 3.90 16.13 16.58
CA ASN A 333 4.33 17.51 16.37
C ASN A 333 4.70 18.19 17.69
N LEU A 334 3.95 17.92 18.76
CA LEU A 334 4.22 18.47 20.08
C LEU A 334 5.59 18.02 20.63
N PHE A 335 5.98 16.76 20.44
CA PHE A 335 7.25 16.24 20.95
C PHE A 335 8.39 16.29 19.94
N PHE A 336 8.12 16.03 18.66
CA PHE A 336 9.17 15.76 17.66
C PHE A 336 9.19 16.71 16.47
N LEU A 337 8.26 17.67 16.38
CA LEU A 337 8.10 18.55 15.20
C LEU A 337 8.01 17.72 13.91
N TRP A 338 7.33 16.58 13.99
CA TRP A 338 7.38 15.49 13.02
C TRP A 338 7.11 15.93 11.59
N ASP A 339 6.15 16.83 11.38
CA ASP A 339 5.80 17.35 10.05
C ASP A 339 6.96 18.05 9.37
N LEU A 340 7.79 18.77 10.12
CA LEU A 340 8.94 19.50 9.59
C LEU A 340 10.16 18.60 9.42
N LYS A 341 10.26 17.52 10.20
CA LYS A 341 11.36 16.55 10.11
C LYS A 341 11.26 15.66 8.86
N GLN A 342 10.05 15.41 8.39
CA GLN A 342 9.78 14.47 7.29
C GLN A 342 9.76 15.13 5.90
N ILE A 343 9.88 16.45 5.82
CA ILE A 343 10.06 17.24 4.58
C ILE A 343 11.53 17.57 4.47
#